data_AF-A0A0M3JGN3-F1
#
_entry.id   AF-A0A0M3JGN3-F1
#
_cell.length_a   1.000
_cell.length_b   1.000
_cell.length_c   1.000
_cell.angle_alpha   90.00
_cell.angle_beta   90.00
_cell.angle_gamma   90.00
#
_symmetry.space_group_name_H-M   'P 1'
#
loop_
_entity.id
_entity.type
_entity.pdbx_description
1 polymer ?
#
loop_
_entity_poly.entity_id
_entity_poly.type
_entity_poly.pdbx_seq_one_letter_code
_entity_poly.pdbx_strand_id
1 'polypeptide(L)'
;LGHNGAGKTTAMNIITGVSAPTSGSVIINGHRIQGRKDVLNLSLGTCPQHNVLFSNLTVYEHLSFYAKLKSSMSSKVCICIVFVLL
;
A
#
# COMPACT_ATOMS: atom_id res chain seq x y z
N LEU A 1 7.10 -14.34 10.66
CA LEU A 1 7.35 -13.02 11.27
C LEU A 1 8.85 -12.89 11.50
N GLY A 2 9.55 -12.12 10.67
CA GLY A 2 11.01 -11.98 10.76
C GLY A 2 11.42 -10.93 11.79
N HIS A 3 12.66 -10.94 12.26
CA HIS A 3 13.18 -9.91 13.16
C HIS A 3 13.22 -8.51 12.51
N ASN A 4 13.39 -7.46 13.32
CA ASN A 4 13.70 -6.12 12.80
C ASN A 4 15.03 -6.18 12.03
N GLY A 5 15.05 -5.63 10.81
CA GLY A 5 16.21 -5.74 9.91
C GLY A 5 16.18 -6.95 8.96
N ALA A 6 15.19 -7.84 9.03
CA ALA A 6 15.04 -8.94 8.07
C ALA A 6 14.61 -8.51 6.65
N GLY A 7 14.46 -7.21 6.40
CA GLY A 7 14.08 -6.67 5.08
C GLY A 7 12.58 -6.59 4.81
N LYS A 8 11.70 -6.75 5.81
CA LYS A 8 10.24 -6.65 5.65
C LYS A 8 9.80 -5.31 5.03
N THR A 9 10.29 -4.20 5.59
CA THR A 9 10.02 -2.85 5.07
C THR A 9 10.58 -2.67 3.67
N THR A 10 11.77 -3.18 3.39
CA THR A 10 12.39 -3.14 2.06
C THR A 10 11.55 -3.90 1.03
N ALA A 11 11.09 -5.11 1.37
CA ALA A 11 10.23 -5.90 0.50
C ALA A 11 8.90 -5.18 0.23
N MET A 12 8.31 -4.56 1.26
CA MET A 12 7.08 -3.80 1.11
C MET A 12 7.27 -2.57 0.21
N ASN A 13 8.38 -1.84 0.34
CA ASN A 13 8.70 -0.72 -0.55
C ASN A 13 8.87 -1.15 -2.00
N ILE A 14 9.43 -2.35 -2.24
CA ILE A 14 9.57 -2.92 -3.59
C ILE A 14 8.20 -3.31 -4.16
N ILE A 15 7.36 -4.01 -3.37
CA ILE A 15 6.02 -4.43 -3.79
C ILE A 15 5.13 -3.20 -4.06
N THR A 16 5.28 -2.16 -3.25
CA THR A 16 4.49 -0.93 -3.34
C THR A 16 5.09 0.11 -4.29
N GLY A 17 6.14 -0.24 -5.04
CA GLY A 17 6.73 0.62 -6.07
C GLY A 17 7.39 1.90 -5.54
N VAL A 18 7.59 2.01 -4.22
CA VAL A 18 8.35 3.08 -3.56
C VAL A 18 9.85 2.94 -3.86
N SER A 19 10.33 1.70 -4.01
CA SER A 19 11.72 1.39 -4.37
C SER A 19 11.77 0.39 -5.52
N ALA A 20 12.76 0.53 -6.41
CA ALA A 20 12.99 -0.46 -7.47
C ALA A 20 13.70 -1.71 -6.90
N PRO A 21 13.34 -2.93 -7.33
CA PRO A 21 14.12 -4.12 -6.97
C PRO A 21 15.48 -4.07 -7.66
N THR A 22 16.53 -4.50 -6.96
CA THR A 22 17.88 -4.64 -7.54
C THR A 22 17.89 -5.70 -8.65
N SER A 23 17.13 -6.78 -8.47
CA SER A 23 16.99 -7.88 -9.43
C SER A 23 15.59 -8.50 -9.33
N GLY A 24 15.15 -9.17 -10.40
CA GLY A 24 13.87 -9.87 -10.44
C GLY A 24 12.68 -8.99 -10.80
N SER A 25 11.47 -9.49 -10.53
CA SER A 25 10.22 -8.83 -10.91
C SER A 25 9.09 -9.14 -9.96
N VAL A 26 8.26 -8.13 -9.70
CA VAL A 26 7.02 -8.28 -8.95
C VAL A 26 5.84 -8.30 -9.92
N ILE A 27 4.98 -9.29 -9.77
CA ILE A 27 3.77 -9.49 -10.57
C ILE A 27 2.57 -9.42 -9.63
N ILE A 28 1.63 -8.52 -9.90
CA ILE A 28 0.40 -8.33 -9.13
C ILE A 28 -0.77 -8.39 -10.12
N ASN A 29 -1.77 -9.23 -9.83
CA ASN A 29 -2.93 -9.47 -10.72
C ASN A 29 -2.52 -9.84 -12.17
N GLY A 30 -1.45 -10.61 -12.34
CA GLY A 30 -0.92 -10.98 -13.65
C GLY A 30 -0.15 -9.87 -14.38
N HIS A 31 0.02 -8.70 -13.78
CA HIS A 31 0.74 -7.57 -14.37
C HIS A 31 2.07 -7.32 -13.66
N ARG A 32 3.12 -7.10 -14.45
CA ARG A 32 4.43 -6.67 -13.93
C ARG A 32 4.34 -5.20 -13.52
N ILE A 33 4.69 -4.89 -12.27
CA ILE A 33 4.50 -3.54 -11.71
C ILE A 33 5.63 -2.56 -12.05
N GLN A 34 6.75 -3.05 -12.60
CA GLN A 34 7.87 -2.20 -13.02
C GLN A 34 7.39 -1.21 -14.09
N GLY A 35 7.36 0.09 -13.74
CA GLY A 35 6.92 1.17 -14.62
C GLY A 35 5.41 1.47 -14.61
N ARG A 36 4.58 0.78 -13.82
CA ARG A 36 3.11 0.95 -13.78
C ARG A 36 2.59 1.26 -12.37
N LYS A 37 2.92 2.46 -11.88
CA LYS A 37 2.50 2.95 -10.54
C LYS A 37 0.99 3.22 -10.45
N ASP A 38 0.38 3.54 -11.58
CA ASP A 38 -1.06 3.74 -11.78
C ASP A 38 -1.87 2.48 -11.45
N VAL A 39 -1.48 1.32 -12.01
CA VAL A 39 -2.13 0.03 -11.77
C VAL A 39 -1.98 -0.40 -10.31
N LEU A 40 -0.84 -0.07 -9.70
CA LEU A 40 -0.55 -0.39 -8.31
C LEU A 40 -1.44 0.37 -7.34
N ASN A 41 -1.60 1.69 -7.53
CA ASN A 41 -2.41 2.55 -6.66
C ASN A 41 -3.90 2.18 -6.70
N LEU A 42 -4.39 1.65 -7.84
CA LEU A 42 -5.77 1.21 -7.97
C LEU A 42 -6.03 -0.16 -7.32
N SER A 43 -5.01 -1.04 -7.30
CA SER A 43 -5.18 -2.44 -6.91
C SER A 43 -4.69 -2.79 -5.49
N LEU A 44 -3.80 -1.98 -4.88
CA LEU A 44 -3.22 -2.27 -3.57
C LEU A 44 -3.45 -1.15 -2.54
N GLY A 45 -3.66 -1.56 -1.29
CA GLY A 45 -3.65 -0.68 -0.11
C GLY A 45 -2.46 -1.01 0.78
N THR A 46 -1.80 0.02 1.31
CA THR A 46 -0.72 -0.16 2.29
C THR A 46 -1.20 0.33 3.64
N CYS A 47 -0.88 -0.44 4.69
CA CYS A 47 -1.00 0.05 6.05
C CYS A 47 0.38 0.52 6.50
N PRO A 48 0.54 1.79 6.92
CA PRO A 48 1.81 2.27 7.44
C PRO A 48 2.17 1.53 8.74
N GLN A 49 3.48 1.44 9.02
CA GLN A 49 3.98 0.81 10.25
C GLN A 49 3.50 1.52 11.52
N HIS A 50 3.31 2.84 11.43
CA HIS A 50 2.72 3.65 12.49
C HIS A 50 1.31 4.06 12.08
N ASN A 51 0.36 3.90 13.00
CA ASN A 51 -1.00 4.37 12.80
C ASN A 51 -0.99 5.90 12.68
N VAL A 52 -1.31 6.40 11.49
CA VAL A 52 -1.52 7.84 11.25
C VAL A 52 -2.98 8.13 11.57
N LEU A 53 -3.30 8.29 12.85
CA LEU A 53 -4.64 8.68 13.30
C LEU A 53 -4.67 10.19 13.54
N PHE A 54 -5.66 10.86 12.95
CA PHE A 54 -5.94 12.25 13.25
C PHE A 54 -6.92 12.32 14.42
N SER A 55 -6.46 12.81 15.58
CA SER A 55 -7.28 12.92 16.81
C SER A 55 -8.53 13.77 16.64
N ASN A 56 -8.54 14.66 15.64
CA ASN A 56 -9.60 15.62 15.41
C ASN A 56 -10.63 15.14 14.38
N LEU A 57 -10.47 13.92 13.85
CA LEU A 57 -11.38 13.31 12.88
C LEU A 57 -12.10 12.13 13.51
N THR A 58 -13.41 12.02 13.27
CA THR A 58 -14.17 10.82 13.55
C THR A 58 -13.72 9.67 12.66
N VAL A 59 -14.04 8.43 13.05
CA VAL A 59 -13.72 7.23 12.24
C VAL A 59 -14.26 7.35 10.82
N TYR A 60 -15.47 7.90 10.65
CA TYR A 60 -16.09 8.10 9.34
C TYR A 60 -15.34 9.13 8.49
N GLU A 61 -14.95 10.26 9.08
CA GLU A 61 -14.16 11.28 8.40
C GLU A 61 -12.78 10.76 8.02
N HIS A 62 -12.17 9.94 8.87
CA HIS A 62 -10.89 9.30 8.61
C HIS A 62 -10.97 8.36 7.39
N LEU A 63 -11.96 7.48 7.37
CA LEU A 63 -12.21 6.59 6.23
C LEU A 63 -12.52 7.37 4.96
N SER A 64 -13.34 8.42 5.06
CA SER A 64 -13.69 9.29 3.92
C SER A 64 -12.47 10.05 3.39
N PHE A 65 -11.58 10.52 4.26
CA PHE A 65 -10.34 11.20 3.89
C PHE A 65 -9.40 10.26 3.12
N TYR A 66 -9.14 9.07 3.64
CA TYR A 66 -8.32 8.07 2.95
C TYR A 66 -8.94 7.59 1.63
N ALA A 67 -10.26 7.43 1.58
CA ALA A 67 -10.95 7.08 0.33
C ALA A 67 -10.79 8.16 -0.74
N LYS A 68 -10.90 9.45 -0.37
CA LYS A 68 -10.69 10.59 -1.28
C LYS A 68 -9.24 10.73 -1.74
N LEU A 69 -8.26 10.49 -0.86
CA LEU A 69 -6.85 10.48 -1.25
C LEU A 69 -6.52 9.38 -2.26
N LYS A 70 -7.19 8.23 -2.15
CA LYS A 70 -6.96 7.08 -3.04
C LYS A 70 -7.74 7.17 -4.36
N SER A 71 -8.94 7.74 -4.36
CA SER A 71 -9.79 7.83 -5.54
C SER A 71 -9.60 9.13 -6.32
N SER A 72 -8.82 9.06 -7.39
CA SER A 72 -9.08 9.88 -8.60
C SER A 72 -10.08 9.19 -9.54
N MET A 73 -10.33 7.88 -9.42
CA MET A 73 -11.23 7.12 -10.28
C MET A 73 -11.72 5.84 -9.58
N SER A 74 -13.04 5.60 -9.61
CA SER A 74 -13.75 4.34 -9.37
C SER A 74 -14.29 4.04 -7.96
N SER A 75 -15.58 3.67 -7.96
CA SER A 75 -16.53 3.62 -6.85
C SER A 75 -16.44 2.39 -5.94
N LYS A 76 -15.29 1.69 -5.92
CA LYS A 76 -15.04 0.56 -5.02
C LYS A 76 -13.61 0.64 -4.50
N VAL A 77 -13.43 1.26 -3.34
CA VAL A 77 -12.16 1.21 -2.61
C VAL A 77 -12.06 -0.13 -1.90
N CYS A 78 -11.49 -1.13 -2.58
CA CYS A 78 -11.05 -2.35 -1.89
C CYS A 78 -9.78 -1.99 -1.13
N ILE A 79 -9.91 -1.80 0.19
CA ILE A 79 -8.76 -1.65 1.07
C ILE A 79 -8.19 -3.05 1.27
N CYS A 80 -7.45 -3.55 0.29
CA CYS A 80 -6.68 -4.77 0.46
C CYS A 80 -5.50 -4.40 1.36
N ILE A 81 -5.66 -4.60 2.66
CA ILE A 81 -4.60 -4.38 3.64
C ILE A 81 -3.60 -5.51 3.46
N VAL A 82 -2.42 -5.20 2.91
CA VAL A 82 -1.27 -6.11 3.05
C VAL A 82 -0.84 -6.04 4.51
N PHE A 83 -1.50 -6.83 5.35
CA PHE A 83 -1.21 -6.97 6.78
C PHE A 83 0.08 -7.77 6.90
N VAL A 84 1.21 -7.08 6.96
CA VAL A 84 2.39 -7.64 7.64
C VAL A 84 2.17 -7.30 9.11
N LEU A 85 1.51 -8.20 9.85
CA LEU A 85 1.70 -8.21 11.31
C LEU A 85 3.22 -8.17 11.55
N LEU A 86 3.66 -7.20 12.35
CA LEU A 86 5.07 -7.07 12.74
C LEU A 86 5.53 -8.30 13.52
#